data_AF-A0A954M4N6-F1
#
_entry.id   AF-A0A954M4N6-F1
#
_cell.length_a   1.000
_cell.length_b   1.000
_cell.length_c   1.000
_cell.angle_alpha   90.00
_cell.angle_beta   90.00
_cell.angle_gamma   90.00
#
_symmetry.space_group_name_H-M   'P 1'
#
loop_
_entity.id
_entity.type
_entity.pdbx_description
1 polymer ?
#
loop_
_entity_poly.entity_id
_entity_poly.type
_entity_poly.pdbx_seq_one_letter_code
_entity_poly.pdbx_strand_id
1 'polypeptide(L)' 'MTELPWYHAGLPFSCTQCGDCCTGSPGFVWVTEDDIRAIAEHLDRPLGEIRLLHTRPARGR' A
#
# COMPACT_ATOMS: atom_id res chain seq x y z
N MET A 1 3.02 -37.50 -18.62
CA MET A 1 2.97 -36.03 -18.76
C MET A 1 2.62 -35.48 -17.40
N THR A 2 3.45 -34.63 -16.81
CA THR A 2 3.12 -33.95 -15.55
C THR A 2 2.06 -32.91 -15.85
N GLU A 3 0.85 -33.08 -15.31
CA GLU A 3 -0.17 -32.04 -15.36
C GLU A 3 0.37 -30.78 -14.68
N LEU A 4 0.29 -29.66 -15.40
CA LEU A 4 0.70 -28.37 -14.87
C LEU A 4 -0.35 -27.90 -13.86
N PRO A 5 0.06 -27.20 -12.79
CA PRO A 5 -0.89 -26.68 -11.81
C PRO A 5 -1.89 -25.70 -12.47
N TRP A 6 -3.11 -25.62 -11.94
CA TRP A 6 -4.19 -24.78 -12.47
C TRP A 6 -3.85 -23.29 -12.61
N TYR A 7 -2.85 -22.82 -11.87
CA TYR A 7 -2.33 -21.45 -11.92
C TYR A 7 -1.14 -21.25 -12.88
N HIS A 8 -0.73 -22.27 -13.64
CA HIS A 8 0.47 -22.24 -14.50
C HIS A 8 0.44 -21.12 -15.56
N ALA A 9 -0.74 -20.78 -16.09
CA ALA A 9 -0.90 -19.70 -17.06
C ALA A 9 -1.02 -18.30 -16.42
N GLY A 10 -0.82 -18.20 -15.11
CA GLY A 10 -1.14 -17.00 -14.33
C GLY A 10 -2.61 -16.93 -13.95
N LEU A 11 -2.90 -16.12 -12.94
CA LEU A 11 -4.26 -15.87 -12.46
C LEU A 11 -4.72 -14.51 -13.00
N PRO A 12 -5.89 -14.42 -13.66
CA PRO A 12 -6.44 -13.14 -14.06
C PRO A 12 -6.90 -12.40 -12.80
N PHE A 13 -6.04 -11.54 -12.28
CA PHE A 13 -6.33 -10.68 -11.14
C PHE A 13 -6.66 -9.27 -11.62
N SER A 14 -7.76 -8.73 -11.13
CA SER A 14 -8.10 -7.30 -11.28
C SER A 14 -8.41 -6.75 -9.90
N CYS A 15 -7.83 -5.60 -9.57
CA CYS A 15 -8.20 -4.87 -8.36
C CYS A 15 -9.68 -4.47 -8.46
N THR A 16 -10.47 -4.87 -7.46
CA THR A 16 -11.88 -4.48 -7.33
C THR A 16 -12.07 -3.25 -6.45
N GLN A 17 -10.97 -2.65 -5.96
CA GLN A 17 -10.97 -1.54 -5.02
C GLN A 17 -11.65 -1.85 -3.68
N CYS A 18 -11.73 -3.13 -3.27
CA CYS A 18 -12.33 -3.53 -2.00
C CYS A 18 -11.48 -3.21 -0.77
N GLY A 19 -10.16 -3.12 -0.93
CA GLY A 19 -9.22 -2.94 0.19
C GLY A 19 -8.75 -4.23 0.84
N ASP A 20 -9.30 -5.41 0.52
CA ASP A 20 -8.96 -6.67 1.21
C ASP A 20 -7.49 -7.10 1.06
N CYS A 21 -6.84 -6.69 -0.04
CA CYS A 21 -5.45 -7.03 -0.31
C CYS A 21 -4.45 -5.92 0.06
N CYS A 22 -4.87 -4.65 0.03
CA CYS A 22 -4.00 -3.50 0.23
C CYS A 22 -4.23 -2.77 1.57
N THR A 23 -5.34 -3.04 2.25
CA THR A 23 -5.66 -2.48 3.57
C THR A 23 -5.67 -3.58 4.63
N GLY A 24 -5.00 -3.35 5.76
CA GLY A 24 -5.06 -4.24 6.92
C GLY A 24 -3.85 -5.17 7.12
N SER A 25 -4.04 -6.16 7.98
CA SER A 25 -3.04 -7.16 8.37
C SER A 25 -2.49 -7.91 7.13
N PRO A 26 -1.18 -8.27 7.07
CA PRO A 26 -0.22 -8.30 8.17
C PRO A 26 0.81 -7.16 8.18
N GLY A 27 0.70 -6.16 7.30
CA GLY A 27 1.80 -5.24 6.99
C GLY A 27 1.55 -3.77 7.33
N PHE A 28 2.65 -3.06 7.63
CA PHE A 28 2.72 -1.61 7.59
C PHE A 28 3.73 -1.20 6.53
N VAL A 29 3.41 -0.17 5.76
CA VAL A 29 4.40 0.57 4.96
C VAL A 29 4.85 1.75 5.81
N TRP A 30 6.11 1.71 6.26
CA TRP A 30 6.69 2.80 7.05
C TRP A 30 7.24 3.86 6.12
N VAL A 31 7.03 5.12 6.50
CA VAL A 31 7.54 6.28 5.77
C VAL A 31 8.42 7.11 6.68
N THR A 32 9.52 7.61 6.13
CA THR A 32 10.38 8.61 6.77
C THR A 32 9.83 10.01 6.54
N GLU A 33 10.45 11.01 7.19
CA GLU A 33 10.09 12.41 6.94
C GLU A 33 10.36 12.84 5.49
N ASP A 34 11.42 12.30 4.88
CA ASP A 34 11.76 12.56 3.48
C ASP A 34 10.69 11.97 2.55
N ASP A 35 10.22 10.76 2.84
CA ASP A 35 9.13 10.12 2.09
C ASP A 35 7.84 10.94 2.17
N ILE A 36 7.48 11.43 3.37
CA ILE A 36 6.29 12.27 3.56
C ILE A 36 6.42 13.56 2.75
N ARG A 37 7.60 14.21 2.72
CA ARG A 37 7.85 15.39 1.89
C ARG A 37 7.71 15.10 0.40
N ALA A 38 8.30 14.02 -0.09
CA ALA A 38 8.21 13.62 -1.48
C ALA A 38 6.75 13.32 -1.90
N ILE A 39 5.98 12.65 -1.03
CA ILE A 39 4.55 12.37 -1.26
C ILE A 39 3.75 13.67 -1.29
N ALA A 40 4.00 14.59 -0.36
CA ALA A 40 3.34 15.88 -0.29
C ALA A 40 3.57 16.72 -1.56
N GLU A 41 4.81 16.81 -2.03
CA GLU A 41 5.16 17.48 -3.29
C GLU A 41 4.51 16.82 -4.51
N HIS A 42 4.54 15.49 -4.57
CA HIS A 42 3.94 14.75 -5.69
C HIS A 42 2.42 14.95 -5.79
N LEU A 43 1.75 15.02 -4.65
CA LEU A 43 0.29 15.18 -4.57
C LEU A 43 -0.16 16.66 -4.57
N ASP A 44 0.79 17.61 -4.55
CA ASP A 44 0.54 19.04 -4.33
C ASP A 44 -0.32 19.29 -3.08
N ARG A 45 0.09 18.67 -1.96
CA ARG A 45 -0.60 18.74 -0.67
C ARG A 45 0.31 19.22 0.45
N PRO A 46 -0.23 19.88 1.50
CA PRO A 46 0.53 20.20 2.69
C PRO A 46 1.04 18.95 3.41
N LEU A 47 2.26 19.02 3.95
CA LEU A 47 2.87 18.00 4.82
C LEU A 47 1.95 17.55 5.96
N GLY A 48 1.24 18.49 6.58
CA GLY A 48 0.30 18.20 7.66
C GLY A 48 -0.89 17.34 7.21
N GLU A 49 -1.34 17.51 5.97
CA GLU A 49 -2.42 16.70 5.38
C GLU A 49 -1.96 15.24 5.22
N ILE A 50 -0.79 15.02 4.64
CA ILE A 50 -0.20 13.68 4.47
C ILE A 50 -0.06 12.97 5.82
N ARG A 51 0.52 13.65 6.81
CA ARG A 51 0.71 13.07 8.14
C ARG A 51 -0.59 12.71 8.84
N LEU A 52 -1.54 13.64 8.89
CA LEU A 52 -2.73 13.50 9.72
C LEU A 52 -3.83 12.64 9.08
N LEU A 53 -3.96 12.68 7.75
CA LEU A 53 -5.07 12.03 7.05
C LEU A 53 -4.69 10.72 6.38
N HIS A 54 -3.41 10.55 6.04
CA HIS A 54 -2.95 9.41 5.22
C HIS A 54 -1.93 8.50 5.92
N THR A 55 -1.49 8.84 7.13
CA THR A 55 -0.65 7.97 7.97
C THR A 55 -1.27 7.76 9.33
N ARG A 56 -0.76 6.79 10.09
CA ARG A 56 -1.10 6.60 11.50
C ARG A 56 0.11 6.08 12.26
N PRO A 57 0.30 6.47 13.53
CA PRO A 57 1.27 5.84 14.40
C PRO A 57 0.96 4.36 14.53
N ALA A 58 1.99 3.52 14.42
CA ALA A 58 1.86 2.08 14.57
C ALA A 58 3.10 1.52 15.28
N ARG A 59 2.91 0.50 16.12
CA ARG A 59 4.02 -0.19 16.83
C ARG A 59 5.04 0.78 17.49
N GLY A 60 4.56 1.93 17.99
CA GLY A 60 5.40 2.95 18.64
C GLY A 60 6.25 3.80 17.70
N ARG A 61 5.91 3.86 16.41
CA ARG A 61 6.55 4.68 15.38
C ARG A 61 5.50 5.47 14.60
#